data_AF-A0A950K0Y4-F1
#
_entry.id   AF-A0A950K0Y4-F1
#
_cell.length_a   1.000
_cell.length_b   1.000
_cell.length_c   1.000
_cell.angle_alpha   90.00
_cell.angle_beta   90.00
_cell.angle_gamma   90.00
#
_symmetry.space_group_name_H-M   'P 1'
#
loop_
_entity.id
_entity.type
_entity.pdbx_description
1 polymer ?
#
loop_
_entity_poly.entity_id
_entity_poly.type
_entity_poly.pdbx_seq_one_letter_code
_entity_poly.pdbx_strand_id
1 'polypeptide(L)'
;MLHVVTLLLSLAAAQEPLTIKGELKDIPAQGKDGPCLSCQGTANLPNGAVLVAYLYYDKVVSGRELFKDTPIVKNGKFSQDFAIYATRTFPGPYLARIVYDPVLQNLGGDEYPRTVVDMTLQVGTAQDVDREGKAIRDRLSGELRALMAMADQMKAKLDEYREKPQADREALQKTWHQESIEIRSRVAPRKNPEYFILRLDLLADS
;
A
#
# COMPACT_ATOMS: atom_id res chain seq x y z
N MET A 1 36.77 -56.35 29.68
CA MET A 1 35.30 -56.36 29.70
C MET A 1 34.82 -54.96 29.34
N LEU A 2 34.07 -54.88 28.23
CA LEU A 2 33.24 -53.78 27.68
C LEU A 2 33.01 -52.60 28.67
N HIS A 3 33.42 -51.36 28.42
CA HIS A 3 32.92 -50.41 27.40
C HIS A 3 31.43 -50.57 27.09
N VAL A 4 30.61 -50.15 28.06
CA VAL A 4 29.14 -50.11 28.00
C VAL A 4 28.70 -48.65 28.11
N VAL A 5 28.14 -48.17 27.01
CA VAL A 5 26.98 -47.25 26.93
C VAL A 5 27.27 -45.78 27.24
N THR A 6 27.53 -44.96 26.22
CA THR A 6 26.51 -44.22 25.45
C THR A 6 25.64 -43.33 26.35
N LEU A 7 26.09 -42.10 26.61
CA LEU A 7 25.19 -40.97 26.85
C LEU A 7 25.49 -39.91 25.80
N LEU A 8 24.94 -40.13 24.61
CA LEU A 8 24.64 -39.06 23.67
C LEU A 8 23.63 -38.14 24.36
N LEU A 9 24.13 -37.11 25.02
CA LEU A 9 23.39 -35.88 25.32
C LEU A 9 23.07 -35.19 23.99
N SER A 10 22.19 -35.81 23.21
CA SER A 10 21.37 -35.09 22.26
C SER A 10 20.29 -34.42 23.09
N LEU A 11 20.62 -33.27 23.68
CA LEU A 11 19.58 -32.28 23.95
C LEU A 11 18.96 -32.01 22.58
N ALA A 12 17.79 -32.61 22.34
CA ALA A 12 16.81 -31.97 21.50
C ALA A 12 16.59 -30.60 22.14
N ALA A 13 17.35 -29.59 21.68
CA ALA A 13 17.00 -28.21 21.90
C ALA A 13 15.59 -28.10 21.33
N ALA A 14 14.59 -28.15 22.21
CA ALA A 14 13.21 -27.93 21.83
C ALA A 14 13.21 -26.55 21.20
N GLN A 15 13.10 -26.54 19.88
CA GLN A 15 13.14 -25.32 19.11
C GLN A 15 12.01 -24.43 19.62
N GLU A 16 12.37 -23.24 20.11
CA GLU A 16 11.37 -22.32 20.66
C GLU A 16 10.32 -22.05 19.58
N PRO A 17 9.02 -22.03 19.94
CA PRO A 17 7.97 -21.78 18.96
C PRO A 17 8.18 -20.42 18.30
N LEU A 18 8.00 -20.37 16.98
CA LEU A 18 8.09 -19.11 16.23
C LEU A 18 7.14 -18.07 16.84
N THR A 19 7.72 -16.98 17.29
CA THR A 19 7.07 -15.84 17.91
C THR A 19 7.41 -14.61 17.11
N ILE A 20 6.38 -13.99 16.53
CA ILE A 20 6.47 -12.68 15.88
C ILE A 20 5.55 -11.74 16.65
N LYS A 21 6.08 -10.59 17.07
CA LYS A 21 5.34 -9.55 17.77
C LYS A 21 5.68 -8.21 17.14
N GLY A 22 4.75 -7.27 17.19
CA GLY A 22 5.02 -5.91 16.76
C GLY A 22 3.86 -4.99 17.02
N GLU A 23 4.07 -3.75 16.64
CA GLU A 23 3.15 -2.65 16.85
C GLU A 23 3.12 -1.80 15.58
N LEU A 24 1.92 -1.38 15.19
CA LEU A 24 1.69 -0.47 14.07
C LEU A 24 1.44 0.94 14.62
N LYS A 25 2.13 1.93 14.09
CA LYS A 25 2.04 3.34 14.50
C LYS A 25 1.81 4.24 13.30
N ASP A 26 1.06 5.32 13.50
CA ASP A 26 0.98 6.42 12.55
C ASP A 26 2.09 7.42 12.86
N ILE A 27 2.95 7.68 11.86
CA ILE A 27 4.02 8.66 11.93
C ILE A 27 3.62 9.82 11.01
N PRO A 28 3.37 11.02 11.57
CA PRO A 28 3.06 12.18 10.75
C PRO A 28 4.27 12.59 9.90
N ALA A 29 4.02 13.35 8.82
CA ALA A 29 5.08 13.85 7.96
C ALA A 29 6.11 14.67 8.75
N GLN A 30 7.41 14.43 8.48
CA GLN A 30 8.52 15.14 9.12
C GLN A 30 9.51 15.62 8.06
N GLY A 31 9.67 16.94 7.94
CA GLY A 31 10.63 17.53 7.00
C GLY A 31 10.30 17.19 5.55
N LYS A 32 11.16 16.41 4.90
CA LYS A 32 10.97 15.94 3.52
C LYS A 32 10.27 14.58 3.44
N ASP A 33 10.15 13.88 4.56
CA ASP A 33 9.56 12.55 4.62
C ASP A 33 8.04 12.70 4.81
N GLY A 34 7.29 12.04 3.93
CA GLY A 34 5.83 11.99 4.00
C GLY A 34 5.32 11.24 5.23
N PRO A 35 4.00 11.28 5.49
CA PRO A 35 3.42 10.45 6.55
C PRO A 35 3.63 8.97 6.23
N CYS A 36 3.78 8.14 7.27
CA CYS A 36 3.86 6.70 7.09
C CYS A 36 3.20 5.95 8.24
N LEU A 37 2.68 4.76 7.93
CA LEU A 37 2.37 3.79 8.97
C LEU A 37 3.62 2.92 9.20
N SER A 38 4.16 2.92 10.42
CA SER A 38 5.38 2.16 10.74
C SER A 38 5.03 0.95 11.59
N CYS A 39 5.42 -0.23 11.11
CA CYS A 39 5.33 -1.49 11.82
C CYS A 39 6.72 -1.88 12.33
N GLN A 40 6.90 -1.89 13.65
CA GLN A 40 8.15 -2.31 14.29
C GLN A 40 7.87 -3.51 15.18
N GLY A 41 8.78 -4.48 15.16
CA GLY A 41 8.55 -5.72 15.88
C GLY A 41 9.80 -6.54 16.16
N THR A 42 9.57 -7.64 16.87
CA THR A 42 10.56 -8.65 17.20
C THR A 42 10.12 -10.01 16.68
N ALA A 43 11.11 -10.83 16.31
CA ALA A 43 10.91 -12.21 15.91
C ALA A 43 12.06 -13.07 16.42
N ASN A 44 11.78 -14.27 16.93
CA ASN A 44 12.82 -15.27 17.23
C ASN A 44 13.21 -16.05 15.96
N LEU A 45 13.58 -15.30 14.92
CA LEU A 45 14.05 -15.80 13.64
C LEU A 45 15.54 -15.50 13.46
N PRO A 46 16.27 -16.30 12.68
CA PRO A 46 17.67 -16.02 12.38
C PRO A 46 17.83 -14.70 11.63
N ASN A 47 19.00 -14.09 11.77
CA ASN A 47 19.36 -12.90 11.01
C ASN A 47 19.33 -13.21 9.51
N GLY A 48 18.71 -12.33 8.73
CA GLY A 48 18.51 -12.56 7.29
C GLY A 48 17.21 -13.27 6.95
N ALA A 49 16.44 -13.74 7.93
CA ALA A 49 15.12 -14.30 7.68
C ALA A 49 14.21 -13.26 7.01
N VAL A 50 13.48 -13.74 6.00
CA VAL A 50 12.61 -12.93 5.16
C VAL A 50 11.19 -13.01 5.68
N LEU A 51 10.58 -11.84 5.90
CA LEU A 51 9.16 -11.69 6.19
C LEU A 51 8.47 -11.04 5.00
N VAL A 52 7.17 -11.25 4.86
CA VAL A 52 6.32 -10.50 3.92
C VAL A 52 5.36 -9.64 4.72
N ALA A 53 5.43 -8.34 4.51
CA ALA A 53 4.56 -7.37 5.14
C ALA A 53 3.52 -6.87 4.14
N TYR A 54 2.25 -6.95 4.54
CA TYR A 54 1.12 -6.38 3.79
C TYR A 54 0.44 -5.32 4.64
N LEU A 55 -0.08 -4.28 4.00
CA LEU A 55 -0.96 -3.31 4.65
C LEU A 55 -2.34 -3.34 4.00
N TYR A 56 -3.37 -3.40 4.82
CA TYR A 56 -4.78 -3.36 4.42
C TYR A 56 -5.50 -2.23 5.14
N TYR A 57 -6.60 -1.78 4.53
CA TYR A 57 -7.59 -0.91 5.16
C TYR A 57 -8.79 -1.75 5.60
N ASP A 58 -9.27 -1.53 6.83
CA ASP A 58 -10.41 -2.21 7.48
C ASP A 58 -10.22 -3.71 7.71
N LYS A 59 -10.02 -4.49 6.65
CA LYS A 59 -9.90 -5.95 6.72
C LYS A 59 -9.04 -6.52 5.61
N VAL A 60 -8.56 -7.75 5.82
CA VAL A 60 -7.77 -8.45 4.82
C VAL A 60 -8.66 -8.91 3.66
N VAL A 61 -8.43 -8.35 2.48
CA VAL A 61 -9.06 -8.77 1.23
C VAL A 61 -7.94 -9.00 0.22
N SER A 62 -7.86 -10.22 -0.31
CA SER A 62 -6.82 -10.58 -1.29
C SER A 62 -6.93 -9.73 -2.55
N GLY A 63 -5.80 -9.22 -3.04
CA GLY A 63 -5.75 -8.30 -4.19
C GLY A 63 -6.18 -6.87 -3.85
N ARG A 64 -6.43 -6.58 -2.58
CA ARG A 64 -6.80 -5.25 -2.05
C ARG A 64 -5.83 -4.76 -0.98
N GLU A 65 -4.59 -5.24 -1.00
CA GLU A 65 -3.51 -4.65 -0.22
C GLU A 65 -3.19 -3.23 -0.71
N LEU A 66 -3.02 -2.30 0.24
CA LEU A 66 -2.52 -0.96 -0.05
C LEU A 66 -1.02 -0.96 -0.33
N PHE A 67 -0.30 -1.90 0.28
CA PHE A 67 1.15 -2.01 0.19
C PHE A 67 1.58 -3.45 0.44
N LYS A 68 2.68 -3.84 -0.19
CA LYS A 68 3.35 -5.12 0.00
C LYS A 68 4.86 -4.93 -0.11
N ASP A 69 5.59 -5.45 0.88
CA ASP A 69 7.05 -5.43 0.87
C ASP A 69 7.61 -6.58 1.72
N THR A 70 8.93 -6.70 1.76
CA THR A 70 9.65 -7.88 2.25
C THR A 70 10.72 -7.48 3.28
N PRO A 71 10.34 -7.17 4.53
CA PRO A 71 11.31 -6.79 5.54
C PRO A 71 12.18 -7.97 5.97
N ILE A 72 13.44 -7.67 6.32
CA ILE A 72 14.44 -8.65 6.74
C ILE A 72 14.66 -8.54 8.25
N VAL A 73 14.69 -9.69 8.93
CA VAL A 73 14.99 -9.76 10.37
C VAL A 73 16.48 -9.48 10.59
N LYS A 74 16.77 -8.52 11.49
CA LYS A 74 18.11 -8.15 11.93
C LYS A 74 18.15 -8.08 13.45
N ASN A 75 18.99 -8.90 14.06
CA ASN A 75 19.14 -9.07 15.50
C ASN A 75 17.81 -9.32 16.21
N GLY A 76 17.00 -10.24 15.67
CA GLY A 76 15.68 -10.58 16.18
C GLY A 76 14.63 -9.46 16.07
N LYS A 77 14.89 -8.42 15.27
CA LYS A 77 14.00 -7.27 15.04
C LYS A 77 13.67 -7.10 13.57
N PHE A 78 12.51 -6.54 13.29
CA PHE A 78 12.13 -6.11 11.94
C PHE A 78 11.43 -4.76 12.00
N SER A 79 11.47 -4.03 10.89
CA SER A 79 10.80 -2.75 10.71
C SER A 79 10.29 -2.66 9.28
N GLN A 80 9.09 -2.12 9.12
CA GLN A 80 8.51 -1.79 7.82
C GLN A 80 7.77 -0.46 7.91
N ASP A 81 8.12 0.47 7.05
CA ASP A 81 7.36 1.70 6.88
C ASP A 81 6.47 1.58 5.63
N PHE A 82 5.21 1.97 5.78
CA PHE A 82 4.20 1.99 4.73
C PHE A 82 3.92 3.46 4.34
N ALA A 83 4.76 4.02 3.48
CA ALA A 83 4.64 5.39 2.99
C ALA A 83 3.73 5.46 1.75
N ILE A 84 2.42 5.33 1.95
CA ILE A 84 1.45 5.30 0.85
C ILE A 84 0.91 6.69 0.51
N TYR A 85 0.80 7.57 1.50
CA TYR A 85 0.17 8.88 1.34
C TYR A 85 1.20 9.99 1.20
N ALA A 86 0.90 10.97 0.35
CA ALA A 86 1.80 12.09 0.10
C ALA A 86 1.76 13.17 1.20
N THR A 87 0.61 13.38 1.85
CA THR A 87 0.39 14.53 2.74
C THR A 87 -0.02 14.13 4.14
N ARG A 88 -1.04 13.28 4.29
CA ARG A 88 -1.51 12.73 5.56
C ARG A 88 -2.05 11.32 5.39
N THR A 89 -1.97 10.51 6.42
CA THR A 89 -2.62 9.19 6.47
C THR A 89 -4.12 9.35 6.42
N PHE A 90 -4.80 8.65 5.51
CA PHE A 90 -6.27 8.66 5.46
C PHE A 90 -6.83 8.05 6.76
N PRO A 91 -7.81 8.66 7.44
CA PRO A 91 -8.36 8.13 8.68
C PRO A 91 -9.05 6.78 8.45
N GLY A 92 -9.04 5.96 9.49
CA GLY A 92 -9.73 4.68 9.54
C GLY A 92 -8.91 3.54 10.16
N PRO A 93 -9.50 2.34 10.17
CA PRO A 93 -8.84 1.13 10.63
C PRO A 93 -7.81 0.63 9.61
N TYR A 94 -6.62 0.33 10.08
CA TYR A 94 -5.54 -0.30 9.32
C TYR A 94 -5.16 -1.65 9.94
N LEU A 95 -4.73 -2.56 9.08
CA LEU A 95 -4.22 -3.86 9.47
C LEU A 95 -2.91 -4.14 8.72
N ALA A 96 -1.81 -4.26 9.46
CA ALA A 96 -0.54 -4.75 8.95
C ALA A 96 -0.46 -6.26 9.20
N ARG A 97 -0.26 -7.03 8.14
CA ARG A 97 -0.10 -8.49 8.19
C ARG A 97 1.35 -8.84 7.92
N ILE A 98 2.00 -9.45 8.91
CA ILE A 98 3.35 -9.97 8.80
C ILE A 98 3.28 -11.48 8.62
N VAL A 99 3.86 -11.96 7.53
CA VAL A 99 3.89 -13.38 7.17
C VAL A 99 5.31 -13.86 7.16
N TYR A 100 5.58 -14.90 7.94
CA TYR A 100 6.75 -15.75 7.73
C TYR A 100 6.34 -16.91 6.83
N ASP A 101 7.06 -17.09 5.73
CA ASP A 101 6.86 -18.20 4.80
C ASP A 101 8.17 -18.99 4.66
N PRO A 102 8.21 -20.27 5.05
CA PRO A 102 9.43 -21.07 4.97
C PRO A 102 9.94 -21.22 3.53
N VAL A 103 9.05 -21.17 2.53
CA VAL A 103 9.44 -21.30 1.11
C VAL A 103 10.30 -20.12 0.63
N LEU A 104 10.25 -18.99 1.32
CA LEU A 104 11.01 -17.79 0.97
C LEU A 104 12.39 -17.74 1.60
N GLN A 105 12.77 -18.75 2.39
CA GLN A 105 14.04 -18.74 3.12
C GLN A 105 15.13 -19.45 2.33
N ASN A 106 16.10 -18.69 1.84
CA ASN A 106 17.24 -19.25 1.11
C ASN A 106 18.44 -19.60 2.02
N LEU A 107 18.40 -19.22 3.30
CA LEU A 107 19.56 -19.25 4.22
C LEU A 107 19.26 -19.95 5.56
N GLY A 108 18.18 -20.73 5.63
CA GLY A 108 17.72 -21.43 6.84
C GLY A 108 16.43 -20.84 7.42
N GLY A 109 15.79 -21.60 8.32
CA GLY A 109 14.48 -21.29 8.89
C GLY A 109 13.33 -22.19 8.40
N ASP A 110 13.56 -23.02 7.37
CA ASP A 110 12.57 -23.96 6.79
C ASP A 110 11.92 -24.91 7.82
N GLU A 111 12.53 -25.02 8.99
CA GLU A 111 12.08 -25.74 10.17
C GLU A 111 10.88 -25.08 10.89
N TYR A 112 10.62 -23.79 10.67
CA TYR A 112 9.46 -23.09 11.23
C TYR A 112 8.25 -23.19 10.29
N PRO A 113 7.04 -23.42 10.84
CA PRO A 113 5.84 -23.40 10.02
C PRO A 113 5.52 -21.98 9.54
N ARG A 114 4.80 -21.90 8.43
CA ARG A 114 4.22 -20.63 7.95
C ARG A 114 3.41 -19.98 9.07
N THR A 115 3.77 -18.74 9.42
CA THR A 115 3.17 -17.99 10.53
C THR A 115 2.66 -16.65 10.05
N VAL A 116 1.50 -16.25 10.54
CA VAL A 116 0.84 -14.99 10.19
C VAL A 116 0.49 -14.24 11.46
N VAL A 117 0.87 -12.97 11.53
CA VAL A 117 0.53 -12.07 12.64
C VAL A 117 -0.07 -10.79 12.07
N ASP A 118 -1.21 -10.39 12.63
CA ASP A 118 -1.91 -9.17 12.26
C ASP A 118 -1.77 -8.13 13.38
N MET A 119 -1.30 -6.93 13.04
CA MET A 119 -1.29 -5.76 13.90
C MET A 119 -2.33 -4.76 13.39
N THR A 120 -3.11 -4.18 14.31
CA THR A 120 -4.16 -3.22 13.95
C THR A 120 -3.86 -1.84 14.51
N LEU A 121 -4.33 -0.81 13.80
CA LEU A 121 -4.23 0.58 14.21
C LEU A 121 -5.49 1.33 13.76
N GLN A 122 -6.07 2.14 14.64
CA GLN A 122 -7.11 3.09 14.28
C GLN A 122 -6.47 4.48 14.12
N VAL A 123 -6.55 5.05 12.92
CA VAL A 123 -6.11 6.42 12.62
C VAL A 123 -7.31 7.34 12.65
N GLY A 124 -7.30 8.36 13.52
CA GLY A 124 -8.41 9.29 13.65
C GLY A 124 -9.73 8.63 14.07
N THR A 125 -10.83 9.34 13.88
CA THR A 125 -12.19 8.92 14.28
C THR A 125 -13.07 8.57 13.07
N ALA A 126 -14.20 7.90 13.30
CA ALA A 126 -15.19 7.65 12.25
C ALA A 126 -15.70 8.95 11.60
N GLN A 127 -15.82 10.04 12.37
CA GLN A 127 -16.21 11.34 11.83
C GLN A 127 -15.15 11.92 10.87
N ASP A 128 -13.86 11.67 11.13
CA ASP A 128 -12.79 12.04 10.22
C ASP A 128 -12.89 11.25 8.91
N VAL A 129 -13.18 9.94 8.98
CA VAL A 129 -13.43 9.09 7.80
C VAL A 129 -14.55 9.64 6.94
N ASP A 130 -15.69 9.98 7.55
CA ASP A 130 -16.85 10.50 6.81
C ASP A 130 -16.56 11.86 6.16
N ARG A 131 -15.94 12.77 6.91
CA ARG A 131 -15.59 14.11 6.44
C ARG A 131 -14.61 14.03 5.27
N GLU A 132 -13.56 13.24 5.40
CA GLU A 132 -12.54 13.10 4.36
C GLU A 132 -13.05 12.32 3.16
N GLY A 133 -13.79 11.23 3.40
CA GLY A 133 -14.43 10.46 2.34
C GLY A 133 -15.38 11.32 1.50
N LYS A 134 -16.14 12.23 2.12
CA LYS A 134 -16.97 13.20 1.40
C LYS A 134 -16.12 14.16 0.56
N ALA A 135 -15.11 14.79 1.14
CA ALA A 135 -14.24 15.72 0.42
C ALA A 135 -13.57 15.08 -0.81
N ILE A 136 -13.16 13.81 -0.69
CA ILE A 136 -12.52 13.06 -1.77
C ILE A 136 -13.52 12.72 -2.89
N ARG A 137 -14.74 12.30 -2.55
CA ARG A 137 -15.82 12.07 -3.54
C ARG A 137 -16.22 13.36 -4.25
N ASP A 138 -16.30 14.46 -3.53
CA ASP A 138 -16.61 15.78 -4.09
C ASP A 138 -15.51 16.23 -5.06
N ARG A 139 -14.23 16.02 -4.69
CA ARG A 139 -13.08 16.27 -5.57
C ARG A 139 -13.15 15.43 -6.85
N LEU A 140 -13.34 14.10 -6.72
CA LEU A 140 -13.45 13.21 -7.88
C LEU A 140 -14.60 13.63 -8.80
N SER A 141 -15.76 13.98 -8.23
CA SER A 141 -16.90 14.48 -8.98
C SER A 141 -16.58 15.78 -9.73
N GLY A 142 -15.80 16.68 -9.13
CA GLY A 142 -15.31 17.89 -9.79
C GLY A 142 -14.40 17.60 -10.98
N GLU A 143 -13.44 16.68 -10.82
CA GLU A 143 -12.52 16.28 -11.90
C GLU A 143 -13.25 15.57 -13.05
N LEU A 144 -14.24 14.71 -12.76
CA LEU A 144 -15.08 14.09 -13.78
C LEU A 144 -15.91 15.13 -14.54
N ARG A 145 -16.44 16.16 -13.86
CA ARG A 145 -17.10 17.30 -14.54
C ARG A 145 -16.14 18.08 -15.42
N ALA A 146 -14.88 18.25 -15.02
CA ALA A 146 -13.88 18.89 -15.84
C ALA A 146 -13.61 18.09 -17.14
N LEU A 147 -13.54 16.75 -17.06
CA LEU A 147 -13.45 15.89 -18.25
C LEU A 147 -14.65 16.05 -19.18
N MET A 148 -15.87 16.06 -18.63
CA MET A 148 -17.09 16.26 -19.44
C MET A 148 -17.13 17.65 -20.08
N ALA A 149 -16.79 18.70 -19.32
CA ALA A 149 -16.72 20.06 -19.85
C ALA A 149 -15.69 20.19 -20.97
N MET A 150 -14.55 19.50 -20.85
CA MET A 150 -13.55 19.43 -21.91
C MET A 150 -14.12 18.75 -23.17
N ALA A 151 -14.84 17.64 -23.02
CA ALA A 151 -15.49 16.96 -24.13
C ALA A 151 -16.54 17.84 -24.83
N ASP A 152 -17.34 18.58 -24.06
CA ASP A 152 -18.32 19.53 -24.58
C ASP A 152 -17.64 20.70 -25.33
N GLN A 153 -16.53 21.23 -24.81
CA GLN A 153 -15.72 22.25 -25.49
C GLN A 153 -15.13 21.74 -26.80
N MET A 154 -14.60 20.51 -26.83
CA MET A 154 -14.09 19.87 -28.04
C MET A 154 -15.21 19.69 -29.08
N LYS A 155 -16.41 19.28 -28.63
CA LYS A 155 -17.59 19.14 -29.50
C LYS A 155 -18.07 20.48 -30.06
N ALA A 156 -18.13 21.52 -29.23
CA ALA A 156 -18.56 22.86 -29.65
C ALA A 156 -17.59 23.49 -30.65
N LYS A 157 -16.28 23.20 -30.52
CA LYS A 157 -15.25 23.68 -31.44
C LYS A 157 -14.99 22.74 -32.62
N LEU A 158 -15.76 21.66 -32.78
CA LEU A 158 -15.48 20.63 -33.79
C LEU A 158 -15.63 21.17 -35.22
N ASP A 159 -16.63 22.01 -35.46
CA ASP A 159 -16.87 22.58 -36.78
C ASP A 159 -15.82 23.67 -37.11
N GLU A 160 -15.50 24.56 -36.16
CA GLU A 160 -14.40 25.53 -36.29
C GLU A 160 -13.04 24.82 -36.50
N TYR A 161 -12.84 23.68 -35.83
CA TYR A 161 -11.65 22.86 -35.97
C TYR A 161 -11.52 22.29 -37.39
N ARG A 162 -12.61 21.82 -38.01
CA ARG A 162 -12.59 21.24 -39.37
C ARG A 162 -12.19 22.25 -40.44
N GLU A 163 -12.52 23.51 -40.23
CA GLU A 163 -12.24 24.61 -41.17
C GLU A 163 -10.82 25.19 -41.02
N LYS A 164 -10.08 24.83 -39.96
CA LYS A 164 -8.71 25.34 -39.74
C LYS A 164 -7.65 24.67 -40.61
N PRO A 165 -6.58 25.40 -40.97
CA PRO A 165 -5.38 24.84 -41.58
C PRO A 165 -4.80 23.66 -40.77
N GLN A 166 -4.09 22.75 -41.43
CA GLN A 166 -3.55 21.54 -40.79
C GLN A 166 -2.66 21.85 -39.56
N ALA A 167 -1.77 22.84 -39.66
CA ALA A 167 -0.88 23.21 -38.56
C ALA A 167 -1.64 23.67 -37.29
N ASP A 168 -2.72 24.44 -37.46
CA ASP A 168 -3.56 24.91 -36.35
C ASP A 168 -4.37 23.78 -35.72
N ARG A 169 -4.81 22.82 -36.55
CA ARG A 169 -5.48 21.60 -36.09
C ARG A 169 -4.55 20.71 -35.24
N GLU A 170 -3.31 20.55 -35.66
CA GLU A 170 -2.31 19.78 -34.91
C GLU A 170 -1.97 20.46 -33.57
N ALA A 171 -1.86 21.79 -33.56
CA ALA A 171 -1.63 22.56 -32.32
C ALA A 171 -2.81 22.40 -31.33
N LEU A 172 -4.05 22.50 -31.79
CA LEU A 172 -5.24 22.32 -30.95
C LEU A 172 -5.37 20.88 -30.43
N GLN A 173 -5.12 19.87 -31.27
CA GLN A 173 -5.10 18.47 -30.84
C GLN A 173 -4.07 18.24 -29.74
N LYS A 174 -2.88 18.83 -29.86
CA LYS A 174 -1.83 18.73 -28.85
C LYS A 174 -2.26 19.35 -27.52
N THR A 175 -2.89 20.53 -27.56
CA THR A 175 -3.43 21.17 -26.35
C THR A 175 -4.49 20.31 -25.68
N TRP A 176 -5.48 19.83 -26.44
CA TRP A 176 -6.51 18.95 -25.89
C TRP A 176 -5.91 17.65 -25.35
N HIS A 177 -4.97 17.04 -26.05
CA HIS A 177 -4.30 15.85 -25.56
C HIS A 177 -3.59 16.11 -24.22
N GLN A 178 -2.87 17.22 -24.10
CA GLN A 178 -2.17 17.60 -22.87
C GLN A 178 -3.14 17.87 -21.71
N GLU A 179 -4.21 18.63 -21.94
CA GLU A 179 -5.25 18.89 -20.94
C GLU A 179 -5.93 17.59 -20.49
N SER A 180 -6.23 16.68 -21.42
CA SER A 180 -6.81 15.38 -21.10
C SER A 180 -5.89 14.51 -20.25
N ILE A 181 -4.58 14.52 -20.54
CA ILE A 181 -3.57 13.81 -19.76
C ILE A 181 -3.50 14.41 -18.36
N GLU A 182 -3.50 15.74 -18.25
CA GLU A 182 -3.42 16.43 -16.97
C GLU A 182 -4.59 16.05 -16.08
N ILE A 183 -5.83 16.17 -16.57
CA ILE A 183 -7.04 15.84 -15.80
C ILE A 183 -7.05 14.34 -15.45
N ARG A 184 -6.75 13.45 -16.41
CA ARG A 184 -6.63 12.00 -16.15
C ARG A 184 -5.59 11.69 -15.08
N SER A 185 -4.49 12.42 -15.06
CA SER A 185 -3.44 12.22 -14.06
C SER A 185 -3.88 12.59 -12.65
N ARG A 186 -4.83 13.52 -12.49
CA ARG A 186 -5.40 13.92 -11.19
C ARG A 186 -6.37 12.88 -10.64
N VAL A 187 -7.07 12.16 -11.52
CA VAL A 187 -8.01 11.09 -11.12
C VAL A 187 -7.36 9.70 -11.04
N ALA A 188 -6.12 9.56 -11.50
CA ALA A 188 -5.43 8.28 -11.52
C ALA A 188 -5.39 7.61 -10.11
N PRO A 189 -5.93 6.39 -9.94
CA PRO A 189 -5.97 5.70 -8.65
C PRO A 189 -4.59 5.51 -8.02
N ARG A 190 -3.56 5.29 -8.85
CA ARG A 190 -2.17 5.11 -8.37
C ARG A 190 -1.60 6.33 -7.65
N LYS A 191 -2.10 7.53 -7.92
CA LYS A 191 -1.68 8.77 -7.24
C LYS A 191 -2.60 9.13 -6.07
N ASN A 192 -3.69 8.41 -5.91
CA ASN A 192 -4.77 8.68 -4.97
C ASN A 192 -5.18 7.39 -4.27
N PRO A 193 -4.35 6.87 -3.35
CA PRO A 193 -4.62 5.61 -2.63
C PRO A 193 -5.98 5.62 -1.92
N GLU A 194 -6.51 6.79 -1.57
CA GLU A 194 -7.83 6.95 -0.97
C GLU A 194 -8.96 6.52 -1.91
N TYR A 195 -8.78 6.62 -3.24
CA TYR A 195 -9.76 6.10 -4.19
C TYR A 195 -9.89 4.59 -4.11
N PHE A 196 -8.78 3.88 -3.86
CA PHE A 196 -8.80 2.44 -3.68
C PHE A 196 -9.52 2.04 -2.38
N ILE A 197 -9.28 2.79 -1.30
CA ILE A 197 -9.96 2.60 -0.01
C ILE A 197 -11.46 2.82 -0.13
N LEU A 198 -11.85 3.91 -0.80
CA LEU A 198 -13.24 4.29 -0.99
C LEU A 198 -13.94 3.51 -2.12
N ARG A 199 -13.22 2.58 -2.78
CA ARG A 199 -13.70 1.80 -3.95
C ARG A 199 -14.19 2.67 -5.10
N LEU A 200 -13.53 3.81 -5.29
CA LEU A 200 -13.75 4.76 -6.39
C LEU A 200 -12.84 4.47 -7.59
N ASP A 201 -11.90 3.55 -7.46
CA ASP A 201 -11.04 3.04 -8.53
C ASP A 201 -11.87 2.54 -9.73
N LEU A 202 -13.00 1.86 -9.48
CA LEU A 202 -13.91 1.40 -10.53
C LEU A 202 -14.61 2.53 -11.31
N LEU A 203 -14.69 3.73 -10.73
CA LEU A 203 -15.28 4.92 -11.38
C LEU A 203 -14.23 5.77 -12.10
N ALA A 204 -12.95 5.59 -11.79
CA ALA A 204 -11.86 6.34 -12.42
C ALA A 204 -11.36 5.66 -13.72
N ASP A 205 -11.62 4.36 -13.89
CA ASP A 205 -11.23 3.57 -15.06
C ASP A 205 -12.31 3.50 -16.16
N SER A 206 -13.50 4.06 -15.92
CA SER A 206 -14.63 4.13 -16.87
C SER A 206 -14.65 5.41 -17.69
#